data_AF-A0A5N8XZQ0-F1
#
_entry.id   AF-A0A5N8XZQ0-F1
#
_cell.length_a   1.000
_cell.length_b   1.000
_cell.length_c   1.000
_cell.angle_alpha   90.00
_cell.angle_beta   90.00
_cell.angle_gamma   90.00
#
_symmetry.space_group_name_H-M   'P 1'
#
loop_
_entity.id
_entity.type
_entity.pdbx_description
1 polymer ?
#
loop_
_entity_poly.entity_id
_entity_poly.type
_entity_poly.pdbx_seq_one_letter_code
_entity_poly.pdbx_strand_id
1 'polypeptide(L)'
;LPPRPLELLYDREEEALLIGEGRISPVPADAWDFHVGGVRVLEAWFTHRTEPAQPGTLEAVRPTSWPQPWTSELLELVTVLALLAGLGPRRAELKTETPITATELRKAGVLPVADAARKPASVLDHHEEGPEGQFPLI
;
A
#
# COMPACT_ATOMS: atom_id res chain seq x y z
N LEU A 1 -19.63 -23.80 -4.97
CA LEU A 1 -19.25 -22.42 -4.60
C LEU A 1 -18.29 -21.87 -5.63
N PRO A 2 -18.29 -20.55 -5.93
CA PRO A 2 -17.29 -19.98 -6.82
C PRO A 2 -15.89 -20.23 -6.25
N PRO A 3 -14.85 -20.32 -7.09
CA PRO A 3 -13.50 -20.64 -6.62
C PRO A 3 -12.90 -19.53 -5.74
N ARG A 4 -13.47 -18.33 -5.79
CA ARG A 4 -13.13 -17.18 -4.95
C ARG A 4 -14.38 -16.40 -4.57
N PRO A 5 -14.38 -15.71 -3.41
CA PRO A 5 -15.45 -14.78 -3.02
C PRO A 5 -15.67 -13.70 -4.08
N LEU A 6 -16.93 -13.31 -4.26
CA LEU A 6 -17.31 -12.27 -5.23
C LEU A 6 -17.48 -10.91 -4.58
N GLU A 7 -17.84 -10.88 -3.31
CA GLU A 7 -18.18 -9.67 -2.58
C GLU A 7 -17.42 -9.60 -1.25
N LEU A 8 -17.11 -8.37 -0.86
CA LEU A 8 -16.57 -8.00 0.44
C LEU A 8 -17.62 -7.11 1.12
N LEU A 9 -18.27 -7.63 2.16
CA LEU A 9 -19.30 -6.90 2.89
C LEU A 9 -18.81 -6.62 4.31
N TYR A 10 -19.38 -5.59 4.93
CA TYR A 10 -19.08 -5.25 6.31
C TYR A 10 -20.37 -5.09 7.11
N ASP A 11 -20.46 -5.86 8.18
CA ASP A 11 -21.48 -5.77 9.20
C ASP A 11 -20.99 -4.83 10.30
N ARG A 12 -21.60 -3.63 10.38
CA ARG A 12 -21.22 -2.61 11.37
C ARG A 12 -21.65 -2.97 12.78
N GLU A 13 -22.73 -3.74 12.95
CA GLU A 13 -23.24 -4.09 14.28
C GLU A 13 -22.36 -5.17 14.92
N GLU A 14 -21.93 -6.14 14.11
CA GLU A 14 -21.07 -7.25 14.56
C GLU A 14 -19.56 -6.95 14.41
N GLU A 15 -19.21 -5.75 13.93
CA GLU A 15 -17.85 -5.37 13.54
C GLU A 15 -17.16 -6.47 12.72
N ALA A 16 -17.84 -6.95 11.68
CA ALA A 16 -17.46 -8.17 10.99
C ALA A 16 -17.31 -7.98 9.48
N LEU A 17 -16.17 -8.39 8.95
CA LEU A 17 -15.91 -8.47 7.52
C LEU A 17 -16.43 -9.83 7.00
N LEU A 18 -17.32 -9.80 6.02
CA LEU A 18 -17.96 -10.98 5.43
C LEU A 18 -17.39 -11.25 4.05
N ILE A 19 -16.89 -12.47 3.83
CA ILE A 19 -16.12 -12.85 2.65
C ILE A 19 -16.57 -14.24 2.18
N GLY A 20 -17.43 -14.27 1.17
CA GLY A 20 -18.11 -15.51 0.78
C GLY A 20 -18.92 -16.06 1.95
N GLU A 21 -18.60 -17.29 2.40
CA GLU A 21 -19.21 -17.91 3.58
C GLU A 21 -18.41 -17.66 4.88
N GLY A 22 -17.25 -17.01 4.77
CA GLY A 22 -16.36 -16.73 5.89
C GLY A 22 -16.65 -15.39 6.57
N ARG A 23 -16.19 -15.28 7.82
CA ARG A 23 -16.30 -14.08 8.65
C ARG A 23 -14.98 -13.81 9.36
N ILE A 24 -14.57 -12.53 9.40
CA ILE A 24 -13.47 -12.02 10.21
C ILE A 24 -14.05 -10.99 11.19
N SER A 25 -13.83 -11.19 12.49
CA SER A 25 -14.25 -10.30 13.56
C SER A 25 -13.29 -10.44 14.76
N PRO A 26 -13.01 -9.36 15.52
CA PRO A 26 -13.49 -8.00 15.29
C PRO A 26 -12.69 -7.25 14.21
N VAL A 27 -13.39 -6.42 13.44
CA VAL A 27 -12.82 -5.46 12.47
C VAL A 27 -13.44 -4.10 12.78
N PRO A 28 -12.72 -3.18 13.45
CA PRO A 28 -13.25 -1.88 13.83
C PRO A 28 -13.76 -1.10 12.61
N ALA A 29 -14.83 -0.32 12.77
CA ALA A 29 -15.42 0.46 11.69
C ALA A 29 -14.41 1.42 11.03
N ASP A 30 -13.49 2.00 11.81
CA ASP A 30 -12.46 2.88 11.26
C ASP A 30 -11.44 2.15 10.38
N ALA A 31 -11.19 0.86 10.60
CA ALA A 31 -10.36 0.03 9.72
C ALA A 31 -11.11 -0.25 8.40
N TRP A 32 -12.42 -0.50 8.48
CA TRP A 32 -13.29 -0.63 7.31
C TRP A 32 -13.38 0.66 6.50
N ASP A 33 -13.53 1.80 7.18
CA ASP A 33 -13.67 3.15 6.61
C ASP A 33 -12.31 3.84 6.35
N PHE A 34 -11.19 3.12 6.38
CA PHE A 34 -9.87 3.68 6.08
C PHE A 34 -9.68 3.93 4.58
N HIS A 35 -9.37 5.19 4.22
CA HIS A 35 -9.19 5.62 2.82
C HIS A 35 -7.81 6.22 2.56
N VAL A 36 -7.27 5.98 1.36
CA VAL A 36 -6.09 6.66 0.81
C VAL A 36 -6.46 7.20 -0.57
N GLY A 37 -6.25 8.50 -0.79
CA GLY A 37 -6.60 9.13 -2.07
C GLY A 37 -8.09 9.03 -2.43
N GLY A 38 -8.97 8.93 -1.43
CA GLY A 38 -10.41 8.73 -1.63
C GLY A 38 -10.83 7.29 -1.91
N VAL A 39 -9.90 6.33 -1.92
CA VAL A 39 -10.18 4.90 -2.15
C VAL A 39 -10.11 4.12 -0.85
N ARG A 40 -11.12 3.27 -0.60
CA ARG A 40 -11.18 2.39 0.57
C ARG A 40 -10.15 1.27 0.43
N VAL A 41 -9.25 1.14 1.39
CA VAL A 41 -8.08 0.25 1.25
C VAL A 41 -8.46 -1.22 1.23
N LEU A 42 -9.34 -1.67 2.13
CA LEU A 42 -9.76 -3.08 2.19
C LEU A 42 -10.50 -3.52 0.92
N GLU A 43 -11.38 -2.67 0.40
CA GLU A 43 -12.10 -2.92 -0.85
C GLU A 43 -11.15 -2.99 -2.03
N ALA A 44 -10.24 -2.01 -2.17
CA ALA A 44 -9.24 -2.04 -3.24
C ALA A 44 -8.33 -3.29 -3.16
N TRP A 45 -7.88 -3.66 -1.97
CA TRP A 45 -7.05 -4.86 -1.76
C TRP A 45 -7.76 -6.15 -2.19
N PHE A 46 -9.06 -6.26 -1.87
CA PHE A 46 -9.89 -7.40 -2.23
C PHE A 46 -10.15 -7.44 -3.74
N THR A 47 -10.66 -6.34 -4.30
CA THR A 47 -11.01 -6.19 -5.72
C THR A 47 -9.82 -6.51 -6.62
N HIS A 48 -8.63 -6.02 -6.28
CA HIS A 48 -7.41 -6.32 -7.03
C HIS A 48 -7.11 -7.83 -7.14
N ARG A 49 -7.47 -8.62 -6.12
CA ARG A 49 -7.27 -10.08 -6.07
C ARG A 49 -8.45 -10.86 -6.67
N THR A 50 -9.66 -10.31 -6.62
CA THR A 50 -10.92 -11.03 -6.97
C THR A 50 -11.56 -10.60 -8.27
N GLU A 51 -11.19 -9.48 -8.89
CA GLU A 51 -11.69 -9.12 -10.22
C GLU A 51 -11.06 -9.98 -11.31
N PRO A 52 -11.75 -10.33 -12.41
CA PRO A 52 -11.13 -11.00 -13.56
C PRO A 52 -9.97 -10.18 -14.15
N ALA A 53 -8.83 -10.83 -14.41
CA ALA A 53 -7.68 -10.21 -15.06
C ALA A 53 -7.77 -10.41 -16.57
N GLN A 54 -7.19 -9.49 -17.34
CA GLN A 54 -7.14 -9.59 -18.79
C GLN A 54 -6.28 -10.80 -19.21
N PRO A 55 -6.78 -11.71 -20.06
CA PRO A 55 -5.98 -12.83 -20.54
C PRO A 55 -4.70 -12.36 -21.25
N GLY A 56 -3.59 -13.04 -21.00
CA GLY A 56 -2.30 -12.75 -21.63
C GLY A 56 -1.46 -11.66 -20.94
N THR A 57 -1.92 -11.11 -19.81
CA THR A 57 -1.12 -10.19 -18.98
C THR A 57 -0.51 -10.89 -17.77
N LEU A 58 0.45 -10.25 -17.09
CA LEU A 58 1.04 -10.80 -15.87
C LEU A 58 0.00 -10.90 -14.74
N GLU A 59 -0.98 -10.02 -14.69
CA GLU A 59 -2.09 -10.05 -13.72
C GLU A 59 -2.96 -11.31 -13.88
N ALA A 60 -2.97 -11.94 -15.06
CA ALA A 60 -3.63 -13.23 -15.27
C ALA A 60 -2.88 -14.39 -14.60
N VAL A 61 -1.59 -14.22 -14.27
CA VAL A 61 -0.77 -15.21 -13.56
C VAL A 61 -1.02 -15.09 -12.05
N ARG A 62 -2.10 -15.70 -11.58
CA ARG A 62 -2.50 -15.66 -10.16
C ARG A 62 -3.25 -16.94 -9.74
N PRO A 63 -3.41 -17.17 -8.43
CA PRO A 63 -4.21 -18.30 -7.92
C PRO A 63 -5.62 -18.32 -8.52
N THR A 64 -6.09 -19.51 -8.92
CA THR A 64 -7.44 -19.72 -9.47
C THR A 64 -8.52 -19.74 -8.40
N SER A 65 -8.13 -19.94 -7.13
CA SER A 65 -8.99 -19.96 -5.96
C SER A 65 -8.41 -19.12 -4.83
N TRP A 66 -9.21 -18.83 -3.80
CA TRP A 66 -8.73 -18.14 -2.59
C TRP A 66 -7.74 -19.02 -1.81
N PRO A 67 -6.44 -18.69 -1.76
CA PRO A 67 -5.45 -19.47 -1.03
C PRO A 67 -5.37 -19.01 0.43
N GLN A 68 -5.00 -19.90 1.35
CA GLN A 68 -4.85 -19.57 2.77
C GLN A 68 -3.94 -18.34 3.04
N PRO A 69 -2.81 -18.15 2.34
CA PRO A 69 -2.00 -16.93 2.49
C PRO A 69 -2.77 -15.62 2.30
N TRP A 70 -3.78 -15.55 1.43
CA TRP A 70 -4.58 -14.32 1.27
C TRP A 70 -5.42 -14.02 2.50
N THR A 71 -5.90 -15.04 3.22
CA THR A 71 -6.54 -14.82 4.52
C THR A 71 -5.56 -14.24 5.52
N SER A 72 -4.32 -14.77 5.57
CA SER A 72 -3.28 -14.24 6.45
C SER A 72 -2.91 -12.79 6.11
N GLU A 73 -2.70 -12.47 4.82
CA GLU A 73 -2.44 -11.10 4.35
C GLU A 73 -3.60 -10.15 4.70
N LEU A 74 -4.84 -10.61 4.58
CA LEU A 74 -6.01 -9.81 4.93
C LEU A 74 -6.07 -9.52 6.44
N LEU A 75 -5.81 -10.52 7.29
CA LEU A 75 -5.77 -10.34 8.74
C LEU A 75 -4.67 -9.36 9.15
N GLU A 76 -3.51 -9.44 8.50
CA GLU A 76 -2.42 -8.48 8.71
C GLU A 76 -2.83 -7.07 8.27
N LEU A 77 -3.42 -6.93 7.09
CA LEU A 77 -3.90 -5.65 6.60
C LEU A 77 -4.94 -5.03 7.54
N VAL A 78 -5.95 -5.81 7.96
CA VAL A 78 -6.96 -5.38 8.95
C VAL A 78 -6.28 -4.88 10.23
N THR A 79 -5.28 -5.62 10.72
CA THR A 79 -4.53 -5.24 11.93
C THR A 79 -3.82 -3.91 11.75
N VAL A 80 -3.09 -3.74 10.64
CA VAL A 80 -2.39 -2.49 10.33
C VAL A 80 -3.36 -1.31 10.21
N LEU A 81 -4.48 -1.49 9.51
CA LEU A 81 -5.48 -0.44 9.33
C LEU A 81 -6.16 -0.06 10.66
N ALA A 82 -6.47 -1.03 11.52
CA ALA A 82 -7.01 -0.76 12.85
C ALA A 82 -6.01 0.06 13.69
N LEU A 83 -4.73 -0.30 13.66
CA LEU A 83 -3.67 0.45 14.35
C LEU A 83 -3.53 1.88 13.79
N LEU A 84 -3.52 2.04 12.46
CA LEU A 84 -3.41 3.34 11.81
C LEU A 84 -4.63 4.23 12.10
N ALA A 85 -5.83 3.65 12.09
CA ALA A 85 -7.05 4.35 12.45
C ALA A 85 -7.01 4.86 13.91
N GLY A 86 -6.53 4.03 14.84
CA GLY A 86 -6.34 4.41 16.24
C GLY A 86 -5.34 5.56 16.46
N LEU A 87 -4.43 5.80 15.51
CA LEU A 87 -3.51 6.94 15.55
C LEU A 87 -4.11 8.24 15.00
N GLY A 88 -5.32 8.21 14.43
CA GLY A 88 -5.99 9.37 13.84
C GLY A 88 -6.05 10.61 14.74
N PRO A 89 -6.52 10.50 16.00
CA PRO A 89 -6.57 11.63 16.94
C PRO A 89 -5.19 12.22 17.22
N ARG A 90 -4.20 11.38 17.52
CA ARG A 90 -2.81 11.81 17.78
C ARG A 90 -2.20 12.50 16.56
N ARG A 91 -2.51 12.04 15.35
CA ARG A 91 -2.06 12.69 14.12
C ARG A 91 -2.73 14.05 13.90
N ALA A 92 -4.01 14.19 14.26
CA ALA A 92 -4.72 15.46 14.15
C ALA A 92 -4.20 16.53 15.14
N GLU A 93 -3.62 16.10 16.26
CA GLU A 93 -2.93 16.97 17.21
C GLU A 93 -1.58 17.50 16.68
N LEU A 94 -0.96 16.78 15.73
CA LEU A 94 0.29 17.23 15.08
C LEU A 94 0.00 18.40 14.14
N LYS A 95 0.05 19.62 14.69
CA LYS A 95 -0.04 20.86 13.93
C LYS A 95 1.35 21.32 13.55
N THR A 96 1.56 21.63 12.28
CA THR A 96 2.76 22.35 11.85
C THR A 96 2.58 23.83 12.20
N GLU A 97 3.12 24.25 13.34
CA GLU A 97 3.02 25.64 13.79
C GLU A 97 3.89 26.59 12.94
N THR A 98 5.07 26.12 12.53
CA THR A 98 6.04 26.88 11.74
C THR A 98 6.48 26.07 10.52
N PRO A 99 5.72 26.13 9.42
CA PRO A 99 6.09 25.40 8.21
C PRO A 99 7.40 25.96 7.65
N ILE A 100 8.35 25.07 7.35
CA ILE A 100 9.58 25.45 6.66
C ILE A 100 9.23 25.89 5.25
N THR A 101 9.54 27.15 4.95
CA THR A 101 9.25 27.78 3.66
C THR A 101 10.35 27.52 2.65
N ALA A 102 10.00 27.59 1.36
CA ALA A 102 10.99 27.53 0.28
C ALA A 102 12.04 28.66 0.38
N THR A 103 11.69 29.81 0.97
CA THR A 103 12.63 30.92 1.19
C THR A 103 13.66 30.56 2.26
N GLU A 104 13.26 29.94 3.36
CA GLU A 104 14.18 29.48 4.41
C GLU A 104 15.12 28.40 3.87
N LEU A 105 14.60 27.47 3.07
CA LEU A 105 15.43 26.44 2.42
C LEU A 105 16.45 27.03 1.44
N ARG A 106 16.08 28.09 0.70
CA ARG A 106 17.04 28.80 -0.17
C ARG A 106 18.09 29.56 0.64
N LYS A 107 17.68 30.25 1.71
CA LYS A 107 18.59 30.96 2.61
C LYS A 107 19.58 30.00 3.28
N ALA A 108 19.14 28.79 3.60
CA ALA A 108 19.97 27.73 4.16
C ALA A 108 20.85 27.00 3.12
N GLY A 109 20.75 27.34 1.83
CA GLY A 109 21.49 26.67 0.76
C GLY A 109 21.03 25.24 0.45
N VAL A 110 19.86 24.84 0.95
CA VAL A 110 19.25 23.52 0.66
C VAL A 110 18.58 23.51 -0.71
N LEU A 111 17.95 24.64 -1.10
CA LEU A 111 17.37 24.82 -2.42
C LEU A 111 18.13 25.89 -3.24
N PRO A 112 18.25 25.72 -4.57
CA PRO A 112 17.81 24.56 -5.36
C PRO A 112 18.67 23.32 -5.06
N VAL A 113 18.09 22.13 -5.27
CA VAL A 113 18.87 20.88 -5.21
C VAL A 113 19.99 20.92 -6.25
N ALA A 114 21.15 20.37 -5.91
CA ALA A 114 22.30 20.32 -6.81
C ALA A 114 21.95 19.62 -8.14
N ASP A 115 22.54 20.07 -9.24
CA ASP A 115 22.27 19.53 -10.59
C ASP A 115 22.51 18.03 -10.70
N ALA A 116 23.51 17.51 -10.00
CA ALA A 116 23.81 16.08 -9.96
C ALA A 116 22.69 15.27 -9.31
N ALA A 117 21.98 15.81 -8.31
CA ALA A 117 20.87 15.14 -7.64
C ALA A 117 19.57 15.11 -8.47
N ARG A 118 19.54 15.85 -9.58
CA ARG A 118 18.42 15.84 -10.54
C ARG A 118 18.62 14.84 -11.68
N LYS A 119 19.79 14.19 -11.74
CA LYS A 119 20.11 13.15 -12.71
C LYS A 119 19.82 11.77 -12.08
N PRO A 120 19.60 10.73 -12.90
CA PRO A 120 19.60 9.35 -12.42
C PRO A 120 20.87 9.07 -11.60
N ALA A 121 20.78 8.10 -10.67
CA ALA A 121 21.96 7.68 -9.93
C ALA A 121 23.07 7.28 -10.92
N SER A 122 24.25 7.90 -10.84
CA SER A 122 25.35 7.65 -11.77
C SER A 122 25.88 6.21 -11.72
N VAL A 123 25.49 5.43 -10.70
CA VAL A 123 25.66 3.96 -10.65
C VAL A 123 25.00 3.28 -11.86
N LEU A 124 23.93 3.85 -12.41
CA LEU A 124 23.22 3.30 -13.57
C LEU A 124 23.87 3.69 -14.92
N ASP A 125 24.84 4.62 -14.93
CA ASP A 125 25.56 5.04 -16.14
C ASP A 125 26.80 4.16 -16.42
N HIS A 126 27.14 3.26 -15.51
CA HIS A 126 28.29 2.36 -15.68
C HIS A 126 27.85 1.13 -16.50
N HIS A 127 28.52 0.93 -17.65
CA HIS A 127 28.31 -0.26 -18.47
C HIS A 127 28.79 -1.49 -17.71
N GLU A 128 27.88 -2.44 -17.44
CA GLU A 128 28.22 -3.75 -16.88
C GLU A 128 29.15 -4.51 -17.85
N GLU A 129 30.44 -4.65 -17.52
CA GLU A 129 31.42 -5.34 -18.39
C GLU A 129 31.71 -6.80 -17.99
N GLY A 130 30.99 -7.38 -17.03
CA GLY A 130 31.24 -8.75 -16.53
C GLY A 130 30.06 -9.73 -16.71
N PRO A 131 30.30 -11.05 -16.77
CA PRO A 131 29.23 -12.03 -16.64
C PRO A 131 28.55 -11.85 -15.28
N GLU A 132 27.21 -11.89 -15.25
CA GLU A 132 26.37 -11.61 -14.06
C GLU A 132 26.33 -10.12 -13.61
N GLY A 133 26.70 -9.15 -14.46
CA GLY A 133 26.45 -7.72 -14.17
C GLY A 133 27.30 -7.13 -13.04
N GLN A 134 28.47 -7.69 -12.76
CA GLN A 134 29.31 -7.25 -11.65
C GLN A 134 30.09 -5.96 -11.95
N PHE A 135 30.09 -5.03 -10.98
CA PHE A 135 30.87 -3.79 -11.03
C PHE A 135 32.25 -3.96 -10.39
N PRO A 136 33.37 -3.66 -11.10
CA PRO A 136 34.65 -3.50 -10.45
C PRO A 136 34.65 -2.19 -9.64
N LEU A 137 34.88 -2.28 -8.33
CA LEU A 137 35.15 -1.10 -7.49
C LEU A 137 36.56 -0.60 -7.85
N ILE A 138 36.65 0.61 -8.41
CA ILE A 138 37.91 1.34 -8.62
C ILE A 138 38.00 2.45 -7.57
#